data_AF-A0A2D4M342-F1
#
_entry.id   AF-A0A2D4M342-F1
#
_cell.length_a   1.000
_cell.length_b   1.000
_cell.length_c   1.000
_cell.angle_alpha   90.00
_cell.angle_beta   90.00
_cell.angle_gamma   90.00
#
_symmetry.space_group_name_H-M   'P 1'
#
loop_
_entity.id
_entity.type
_entity.pdbx_description
1 polymer ?
#
loop_
_entity_poly.entity_id
_entity_poly.type
_entity_poly.pdbx_seq_one_letter_code
_entity_poly.pdbx_strand_id
1 'polypeptide(L)'
;MLSLLAEHRDLAARFCSCSETCLLLALYMYITSRPDKLASERLWLQLEQETVRFLTKCMQCCRSSVLLVETDCQCTSEAVKALIVMLHRQWLLIREMEGIVFNGHEKQIVQFLRDAVLLLHSLSQKDKLFHEHCLEVLHQYDGVLSGVTAVLRKGRHLKACEELALDELYPLEPEVSDQEMDCR
;
A
#
# COMPACT_ATOMS: atom_id res chain seq x y z
N MET A 1 -16.17 -2.80 8.36
CA MET A 1 -16.37 -3.93 9.30
C MET A 1 -15.06 -4.54 9.76
N LEU A 2 -14.11 -4.86 8.87
CA LEU A 2 -12.79 -5.39 9.28
C LEU A 2 -12.02 -4.38 10.13
N SER A 3 -12.06 -3.10 9.73
CA SER A 3 -11.39 -2.01 10.46
C SER A 3 -11.91 -1.76 11.88
N LEU A 4 -13.08 -2.29 12.25
CA LEU A 4 -13.60 -2.24 13.63
C LEU A 4 -12.90 -3.27 14.52
N LEU A 5 -12.44 -4.37 13.95
CA LEU A 5 -11.72 -5.41 14.69
C LEU A 5 -10.38 -4.90 15.24
N ALA A 6 -9.78 -3.90 14.58
CA ALA A 6 -8.59 -3.22 15.06
C ALA A 6 -8.83 -2.41 16.36
N GLU A 7 -10.08 -2.07 16.68
CA GLU A 7 -10.42 -1.37 17.94
C GLU A 7 -10.36 -2.33 19.14
N HIS A 8 -10.54 -3.64 18.90
CA HIS A 8 -10.40 -4.69 19.89
C HIS A 8 -8.99 -5.27 19.88
N ARG A 9 -8.11 -4.68 20.69
CA ARG A 9 -6.65 -4.96 20.72
C ARG A 9 -6.30 -6.44 20.85
N ASP A 10 -6.99 -7.18 21.72
CA ASP A 10 -6.73 -8.61 21.95
C ASP A 10 -7.14 -9.46 20.74
N LEU A 11 -8.19 -9.05 20.03
CA LEU A 11 -8.62 -9.69 18.81
C LEU A 11 -7.63 -9.40 17.69
N ALA A 12 -7.25 -8.13 17.51
CA ALA A 12 -6.27 -7.70 16.51
C ALA A 12 -4.92 -8.40 16.68
N ALA A 13 -4.45 -8.62 17.92
CA ALA A 13 -3.23 -9.38 18.19
C ALA A 13 -3.33 -10.84 17.73
N ARG A 14 -4.51 -11.46 17.81
CA ARG A 14 -4.73 -12.86 17.40
C ARG A 14 -4.78 -13.09 15.90
N PHE A 15 -4.81 -12.02 15.10
CA PHE A 15 -4.75 -12.14 13.64
C PHE A 15 -3.37 -12.62 13.15
N CYS A 16 -2.32 -12.32 13.90
CA CYS A 16 -0.99 -12.91 13.73
C CYS A 16 -0.78 -13.98 14.80
N SER A 17 -0.82 -15.25 14.43
CA SER A 17 -0.52 -16.38 15.31
C SER A 17 0.96 -16.81 15.29
N CYS A 18 1.83 -16.06 14.59
CA CYS A 18 3.22 -16.43 14.32
C CYS A 18 3.38 -17.84 13.73
N SER A 19 2.41 -18.27 12.91
CA SER A 19 2.38 -19.57 12.23
C SER A 19 2.00 -19.41 10.76
N GLU A 20 2.18 -20.45 9.95
CA GLU A 20 1.77 -20.45 8.54
C GLU A 20 0.26 -20.30 8.34
N THR A 21 -0.53 -20.44 9.41
CA THR A 21 -1.99 -20.34 9.41
C THR A 21 -2.51 -19.01 9.94
N CYS A 22 -1.68 -17.95 9.94
CA CYS A 22 -2.11 -16.62 10.35
C CYS A 22 -3.32 -16.13 9.53
N LEU A 23 -4.30 -15.55 10.21
CA LEU A 23 -5.47 -14.96 9.54
C LEU A 23 -5.06 -13.79 8.63
N LEU A 24 -3.99 -13.05 8.97
CA LEU A 24 -3.45 -12.00 8.12
C LEU A 24 -2.87 -12.55 6.83
N LEU A 25 -2.07 -13.61 6.91
CA LEU A 25 -1.51 -14.26 5.72
C LEU A 25 -2.64 -14.75 4.81
N ALA A 26 -3.64 -15.42 5.38
CA ALA A 26 -4.81 -15.87 4.64
C ALA A 26 -5.56 -14.70 3.97
N LEU A 27 -5.73 -13.58 4.68
CA LEU A 27 -6.36 -12.37 4.14
C LEU A 27 -5.57 -11.78 2.97
N TYR A 28 -4.25 -11.63 3.13
CA TYR A 28 -3.39 -11.08 2.09
C TYR A 28 -3.38 -11.97 0.84
N MET A 29 -3.21 -13.27 1.02
CA MET A 29 -3.27 -14.25 -0.07
C MET A 29 -4.64 -14.21 -0.79
N TYR A 30 -5.74 -14.09 -0.05
CA TYR A 30 -7.07 -14.01 -0.64
C TYR A 30 -7.26 -12.74 -1.50
N ILE A 31 -6.80 -11.59 -0.98
CA ILE A 31 -6.91 -10.30 -1.68
C ILE A 31 -5.99 -10.23 -2.90
N THR A 32 -4.78 -10.79 -2.82
CA THR A 32 -3.83 -10.80 -3.94
C THR A 32 -4.29 -11.77 -5.03
N SER A 33 -4.72 -12.98 -4.67
CA SER A 33 -5.14 -14.00 -5.64
C SER A 33 -6.53 -13.77 -6.23
N ARG A 34 -7.41 -12.99 -5.58
CA ARG A 34 -8.80 -12.71 -5.99
C ARG A 34 -9.52 -13.94 -6.56
N PRO A 35 -9.68 -15.02 -5.76
CA PRO A 35 -10.17 -16.30 -6.30
C PRO A 35 -11.66 -16.25 -6.66
N ASP A 36 -12.43 -15.36 -6.03
CA ASP A 36 -13.85 -15.17 -6.33
C ASP A 36 -14.05 -14.33 -7.61
N LYS A 37 -14.34 -15.04 -8.71
CA LYS A 37 -14.61 -14.44 -10.02
C LYS A 37 -15.99 -13.79 -10.14
N LEU A 38 -16.89 -14.04 -9.18
CA LEU A 38 -18.24 -13.46 -9.17
C LEU A 38 -18.27 -12.10 -8.45
N ALA A 39 -17.27 -11.82 -7.61
CA ALA A 39 -17.14 -10.54 -6.93
C ALA A 39 -16.81 -9.40 -7.91
N SER A 40 -17.63 -8.34 -7.88
CA SER A 40 -17.40 -7.14 -8.68
C SER A 40 -16.15 -6.35 -8.23
N GLU A 41 -15.58 -5.54 -9.13
CA GLU A 41 -14.45 -4.65 -8.80
C GLU A 41 -14.71 -3.74 -7.60
N ARG A 42 -15.95 -3.30 -7.42
CA ARG A 42 -16.34 -2.47 -6.26
C ARG A 42 -16.22 -3.21 -4.94
N LEU A 43 -16.61 -4.49 -4.91
CA LEU A 43 -16.51 -5.32 -3.70
C LEU A 43 -15.05 -5.60 -3.36
N TRP A 44 -14.22 -5.84 -4.38
CA TRP A 44 -12.79 -5.99 -4.20
C TRP A 44 -12.12 -4.73 -3.67
N LEU A 45 -12.40 -3.57 -4.28
CA LEU A 45 -11.90 -2.28 -3.80
C LEU A 45 -12.32 -2.02 -2.35
N GLN A 46 -13.55 -2.35 -1.98
CA GLN A 46 -14.02 -2.20 -0.61
C GLN A 46 -13.25 -3.09 0.38
N LEU A 47 -12.95 -4.33 0.00
CA LEU A 47 -12.14 -5.24 0.82
C LEU A 47 -10.70 -4.75 0.99
N GLU A 48 -10.09 -4.28 -0.10
CA GLU A 48 -8.74 -3.68 -0.09
C GLU A 48 -8.70 -2.45 0.82
N GLN A 49 -9.69 -1.55 0.71
CA GLN A 49 -9.82 -0.37 1.58
C GLN A 49 -10.00 -0.74 3.05
N GLU A 50 -10.84 -1.72 3.36
CA GLU A 50 -11.03 -2.18 4.74
C GLU A 50 -9.77 -2.81 5.32
N THR A 51 -8.99 -3.49 4.48
CA THR A 51 -7.70 -4.10 4.86
C THR A 51 -6.66 -3.03 5.15
N VAL A 52 -6.48 -2.07 4.24
CA VAL A 52 -5.58 -0.92 4.48
C VAL A 52 -5.96 -0.18 5.75
N ARG A 53 -7.25 0.12 5.95
CA ARG A 53 -7.74 0.79 7.16
C ARG A 53 -7.48 -0.01 8.43
N PHE A 54 -7.68 -1.33 8.38
CA PHE A 54 -7.38 -2.23 9.50
C PHE A 54 -5.89 -2.18 9.85
N LEU A 55 -5.00 -2.35 8.85
CA LEU A 55 -3.56 -2.33 9.04
C LEU A 55 -3.06 -0.98 9.55
N THR A 56 -3.54 0.12 8.99
CA THR A 56 -3.21 1.48 9.47
C THR A 56 -3.54 1.65 10.95
N LYS A 57 -4.72 1.18 11.39
CA LYS A 57 -5.09 1.20 12.82
C LYS A 57 -4.19 0.29 13.67
N CYS A 58 -3.81 -0.88 13.18
CA CYS A 58 -2.87 -1.76 13.87
C CYS A 58 -1.48 -1.12 14.02
N MET A 59 -1.00 -0.45 12.97
CA MET A 59 0.30 0.23 12.97
C MET A 59 0.36 1.46 13.88
N GLN A 60 -0.78 2.09 14.17
CA GLN A 60 -0.90 3.19 15.13
C GLN A 60 -0.92 2.71 16.59
N CYS A 61 -1.17 1.41 16.83
CA CYS A 61 -1.17 0.83 18.17
C CYS A 61 0.18 0.20 18.52
N CYS A 62 0.94 0.79 19.46
CA CYS A 62 2.32 0.38 19.79
C CYS A 62 2.52 -1.12 20.11
N ARG A 63 1.48 -1.83 20.61
CA ARG A 63 1.57 -3.28 20.90
C ARG A 63 1.32 -4.16 19.67
N SER A 64 0.44 -3.71 18.76
CA SER A 64 0.10 -4.45 17.55
C SER A 64 1.12 -4.21 16.44
N SER A 65 1.77 -3.04 16.42
CA SER A 65 2.88 -2.76 15.50
C SER A 65 4.09 -3.65 15.76
N VAL A 66 4.40 -3.93 17.04
CA VAL A 66 5.48 -4.85 17.45
C VAL A 66 5.19 -6.28 16.98
N LEU A 67 3.94 -6.75 17.10
CA LEU A 67 3.57 -8.10 16.65
C LEU A 67 3.62 -8.27 15.13
N LEU A 68 3.39 -7.19 14.37
CA LEU A 68 3.53 -7.22 12.93
C LEU A 68 5.01 -7.21 12.52
N VAL A 69 5.79 -6.25 13.03
CA VAL A 69 7.12 -5.93 12.48
C VAL A 69 8.28 -6.66 13.19
N GLU A 70 8.17 -7.01 14.47
CA GLU A 70 9.27 -7.59 15.26
C GLU A 70 9.14 -9.12 15.47
N THR A 71 8.15 -9.78 14.86
CA THR A 71 8.01 -11.25 14.97
C THR A 71 8.64 -11.93 13.76
N ASP A 72 9.12 -13.17 13.94
CA ASP A 72 9.59 -14.04 12.83
C ASP A 72 8.46 -14.47 11.87
N CYS A 73 7.31 -13.82 11.92
CA CYS A 73 6.16 -14.14 11.10
C CYS A 73 6.23 -13.43 9.74
N GLN A 74 5.92 -14.15 8.67
CA GLN A 74 5.86 -13.62 7.30
C GLN A 74 4.78 -12.55 7.08
N CYS A 75 3.95 -12.24 8.09
CA CYS A 75 2.86 -11.27 7.98
C CYS A 75 3.33 -9.91 7.47
N THR A 76 4.50 -9.41 7.88
CA THR A 76 4.96 -8.09 7.41
C THR A 76 5.45 -8.12 5.97
N SER A 77 6.24 -9.13 5.59
CA SER A 77 6.68 -9.30 4.20
C SER A 77 5.48 -9.43 3.25
N GLU A 78 4.52 -10.30 3.59
CA GLU A 78 3.32 -10.49 2.79
C GLU A 78 2.39 -9.27 2.79
N ALA A 79 2.37 -8.47 3.87
CA ALA A 79 1.63 -7.20 3.88
C ALA A 79 2.23 -6.21 2.87
N VAL A 80 3.56 -6.07 2.81
CA VAL A 80 4.24 -5.20 1.85
C VAL A 80 3.95 -5.64 0.42
N LYS A 81 4.10 -6.93 0.11
CA LYS A 81 3.79 -7.48 -1.21
C LYS A 81 2.33 -7.26 -1.59
N ALA A 82 1.40 -7.55 -0.67
CA ALA A 82 -0.02 -7.35 -0.91
C ALA A 82 -0.36 -5.88 -1.17
N LEU A 83 0.22 -4.95 -0.41
CA LEU A 83 0.02 -3.51 -0.63
C LEU A 83 0.49 -3.07 -2.02
N ILE A 84 1.64 -3.54 -2.47
CA ILE A 84 2.19 -3.21 -3.80
C ILE A 84 1.28 -3.78 -4.90
N VAL A 85 0.82 -5.03 -4.77
CA VAL A 85 -0.11 -5.65 -5.72
C VAL A 85 -1.45 -4.91 -5.77
N MET A 86 -2.01 -4.52 -4.61
CA MET A 86 -3.26 -3.75 -4.57
C MET A 86 -3.09 -2.36 -5.19
N LEU A 87 -1.99 -1.65 -4.86
CA LEU A 87 -1.66 -0.36 -5.46
C LEU A 87 -1.55 -0.46 -7.00
N HIS A 88 -0.82 -1.45 -7.50
CA HIS A 88 -0.68 -1.70 -8.94
C HIS A 88 -2.01 -1.87 -9.63
N ARG A 89 -2.87 -2.73 -9.06
CA ARG A 89 -4.17 -3.03 -9.63
C ARG A 89 -5.08 -1.80 -9.68
N GLN A 90 -5.14 -1.05 -8.59
CA GLN A 90 -5.97 0.15 -8.49
C GLN A 90 -5.45 1.29 -9.37
N TRP A 91 -4.13 1.39 -9.53
CA TRP A 91 -3.51 2.31 -10.49
C TRP A 91 -3.88 1.97 -11.94
N LEU A 92 -3.86 0.70 -12.34
CA LEU A 92 -4.29 0.27 -13.68
C LEU A 92 -5.75 0.64 -13.96
N LEU A 93 -6.64 0.47 -12.98
CA LEU A 93 -8.04 0.88 -13.12
C LEU A 93 -8.20 2.39 -13.36
N ILE A 94 -7.42 3.24 -12.68
CA ILE A 94 -7.42 4.68 -12.94
C ILE A 94 -6.93 4.98 -14.36
N ARG A 95 -5.88 4.30 -14.82
CA ARG A 95 -5.36 4.47 -16.19
C ARG A 95 -6.38 4.09 -17.26
N GLU A 96 -7.13 3.02 -17.04
CA GLU A 96 -8.22 2.60 -17.93
C GLU A 96 -9.40 3.57 -17.92
N MET A 97 -9.59 4.31 -16.82
CA MET A 97 -10.65 5.31 -16.66
C MET A 97 -10.28 6.69 -17.21
N GLU A 98 -9.02 6.94 -17.62
CA GLU A 98 -8.60 8.22 -18.19
C GLU A 98 -9.44 8.56 -19.45
N GLY A 99 -10.42 9.46 -19.29
CA GLY A 99 -11.34 9.90 -20.35
C GLY A 99 -12.83 9.60 -20.09
N ILE A 100 -13.17 8.85 -19.03
CA ILE A 100 -14.56 8.50 -18.69
C ILE A 100 -14.95 9.16 -17.35
N VAL A 101 -16.07 9.92 -17.34
CA VAL A 101 -16.52 10.65 -16.15
C VAL A 101 -17.22 9.71 -15.16
N PHE A 102 -16.45 9.06 -14.28
CA PHE A 102 -16.98 8.32 -13.13
C PHE A 102 -16.60 9.00 -11.80
N ASN A 103 -17.26 10.12 -11.52
CA ASN A 103 -16.88 11.07 -10.47
C ASN A 103 -16.96 10.54 -9.02
N GLY A 104 -17.54 9.34 -8.80
CA GLY A 104 -17.63 8.70 -7.47
C GLY A 104 -16.65 7.56 -7.26
N HIS A 105 -16.52 6.66 -8.25
CA HIS A 105 -15.66 5.48 -8.16
C HIS A 105 -14.18 5.86 -8.25
N GLU A 106 -13.83 6.77 -9.17
CA GLU A 106 -12.47 7.30 -9.29
C GLU A 106 -11.98 7.90 -7.97
N LYS A 107 -12.84 8.68 -7.28
CA LYS A 107 -12.53 9.26 -5.97
C LYS A 107 -12.24 8.18 -4.91
N GLN A 108 -12.97 7.07 -4.93
CA GLN A 108 -12.74 5.96 -4.01
C GLN A 108 -11.40 5.28 -4.28
N ILE A 109 -11.03 5.10 -5.56
CA ILE A 109 -9.73 4.54 -5.94
C ILE A 109 -8.61 5.49 -5.55
N VAL A 110 -8.73 6.79 -5.85
CA VAL A 110 -7.73 7.81 -5.47
C VAL A 110 -7.57 7.86 -3.94
N GLN A 111 -8.65 7.77 -3.18
CA GLN A 111 -8.57 7.72 -1.72
C GLN A 111 -7.86 6.44 -1.25
N PHE A 112 -8.15 5.30 -1.88
CA PHE A 112 -7.43 4.06 -1.60
C PHE A 112 -5.93 4.20 -1.85
N LEU A 113 -5.52 4.78 -2.99
CA LEU A 113 -4.11 5.00 -3.31
C LEU A 113 -3.41 5.85 -2.24
N ARG A 114 -4.05 6.93 -1.78
CA ARG A 114 -3.53 7.78 -0.70
C ARG A 114 -3.33 7.00 0.59
N ASP A 115 -4.36 6.28 1.02
CA ASP A 115 -4.32 5.52 2.29
C ASP A 115 -3.26 4.41 2.23
N ALA A 116 -3.14 3.73 1.08
CA ALA A 116 -2.18 2.65 0.88
C ALA A 116 -0.73 3.15 0.80
N VAL A 117 -0.48 4.29 0.14
CA VAL A 117 0.85 4.93 0.11
C VAL A 117 1.29 5.33 1.52
N LEU A 118 0.41 5.95 2.31
CA LEU A 118 0.73 6.35 3.69
C LEU A 118 1.00 5.14 4.59
N LEU A 119 0.28 4.03 4.38
CA LEU A 119 0.54 2.79 5.09
C LEU A 119 1.88 2.17 4.67
N LEU A 120 2.18 2.14 3.38
CA LEU A 120 3.44 1.63 2.84
C LEU A 120 4.64 2.43 3.37
N HIS A 121 4.51 3.75 3.42
CA HIS A 121 5.49 4.64 4.04
C HIS A 121 5.63 4.37 5.55
N SER A 122 4.51 4.21 6.26
CA SER A 122 4.56 3.85 7.68
C SER A 122 5.26 2.51 7.94
N LEU A 123 5.16 1.56 7.01
CA LEU A 123 5.88 0.29 7.06
C LEU A 123 7.37 0.49 6.77
N SER A 124 7.74 1.26 5.75
CA SER A 124 9.14 1.51 5.42
C SER A 124 9.92 2.18 6.56
N GLN A 125 9.25 3.01 7.37
CA GLN A 125 9.86 3.65 8.54
C GLN A 125 10.04 2.71 9.75
N LYS A 126 9.27 1.62 9.83
CA LYS A 126 9.23 0.73 11.02
C LYS A 126 9.92 -0.60 10.76
N ASP A 127 9.82 -1.11 9.55
CA ASP A 127 10.34 -2.40 9.13
C ASP A 127 11.77 -2.25 8.59
N LYS A 128 12.73 -2.78 9.35
CA LYS A 128 14.15 -2.75 8.99
C LYS A 128 14.46 -3.58 7.74
N LEU A 129 13.62 -4.55 7.42
CA LEU A 129 13.78 -5.45 6.28
C LEU A 129 12.87 -5.05 5.11
N PHE A 130 12.28 -3.84 5.14
CA PHE A 130 11.34 -3.39 4.11
C PHE A 130 11.87 -3.56 2.69
N HIS A 131 13.14 -3.20 2.45
CA HIS A 131 13.76 -3.34 1.13
C HIS A 131 13.88 -4.80 0.70
N GLU A 132 14.16 -5.73 1.62
CA GLU A 132 14.20 -7.17 1.33
C GLU A 132 12.81 -7.69 0.99
N HIS A 133 11.77 -7.25 1.70
CA HIS A 133 10.38 -7.60 1.43
C HIS A 133 9.90 -7.11 0.06
N CYS A 134 10.43 -5.99 -0.44
CA CYS A 134 10.13 -5.46 -1.76
C CYS A 134 10.78 -6.25 -2.91
N LEU A 135 11.85 -7.03 -2.69
CA LEU A 135 12.63 -7.66 -3.77
C LEU A 135 11.79 -8.55 -4.70
N GLU A 136 10.84 -9.30 -4.14
CA GLU A 136 9.97 -10.20 -4.93
C GLU A 136 9.01 -9.45 -5.85
N VAL A 137 8.71 -8.19 -5.54
CA VAL A 137 7.73 -7.35 -6.23
C VAL A 137 8.36 -6.07 -6.79
N LEU A 138 9.70 -6.01 -6.87
CA LEU A 138 10.45 -4.80 -7.21
C LEU A 138 10.06 -4.23 -8.58
N HIS A 139 9.87 -5.10 -9.57
CA HIS A 139 9.39 -4.72 -10.90
C HIS A 139 8.02 -4.02 -10.88
N GLN A 140 7.14 -4.38 -9.94
CA GLN A 140 5.87 -3.69 -9.74
C GLN A 140 6.10 -2.42 -8.94
N TYR A 141 6.90 -2.49 -7.88
CA TYR A 141 7.18 -1.38 -6.98
C TYR A 141 7.56 -0.09 -7.72
N ASP A 142 8.55 -0.13 -8.62
CA ASP A 142 9.04 1.06 -9.33
C ASP A 142 7.96 1.66 -10.24
N GLY A 143 7.34 0.83 -11.07
CA GLY A 143 6.30 1.27 -12.01
C GLY A 143 5.05 1.79 -11.28
N VAL A 144 4.69 1.15 -10.17
CA VAL A 144 3.55 1.51 -9.34
C VAL A 144 3.79 2.83 -8.65
N LEU A 145 4.92 3.02 -7.98
CA LEU A 145 5.17 4.26 -7.26
C LEU A 145 5.29 5.44 -8.19
N SER A 146 5.99 5.30 -9.32
CA SER A 146 6.03 6.33 -10.35
C SER A 146 4.62 6.67 -10.86
N GLY A 147 3.82 5.65 -11.21
CA GLY A 147 2.46 5.81 -11.72
C GLY A 147 1.48 6.42 -10.72
N VAL A 148 1.49 5.96 -9.47
CA VAL A 148 0.66 6.47 -8.37
C VAL A 148 1.07 7.89 -8.03
N THR A 149 2.37 8.19 -8.01
CA THR A 149 2.88 9.56 -7.79
C THR A 149 2.34 10.52 -8.84
N ALA A 150 2.38 10.14 -10.12
CA ALA A 150 1.82 10.95 -11.20
C ALA A 150 0.31 11.18 -11.03
N VAL A 151 -0.46 10.16 -10.67
CA VAL A 151 -1.90 10.27 -10.40
C VAL A 151 -2.19 11.22 -9.24
N LEU A 152 -1.48 11.07 -8.13
CA LEU A 152 -1.73 11.85 -6.92
C LEU A 152 -1.30 13.32 -7.07
N ARG A 153 -0.16 13.59 -7.72
CA ARG A 153 0.32 14.96 -8.00
C ARG A 153 -0.52 15.70 -9.05
N LYS A 154 -1.14 14.98 -10.00
CA LYS A 154 -2.09 15.56 -10.97
C LYS A 154 -3.39 16.02 -10.28
N GLY A 155 -3.74 15.44 -9.13
CA GLY A 155 -4.89 15.84 -8.31
C GLY A 155 -4.64 17.18 -7.59
N ARG A 156 -5.61 18.11 -7.63
CA ARG A 156 -5.44 19.50 -7.15
C ARG A 156 -5.26 19.70 -5.63
N HIS A 157 -5.13 18.64 -4.84
CA HIS A 157 -4.99 18.74 -3.37
C HIS A 157 -4.16 17.58 -2.82
N LEU A 158 -2.84 17.66 -2.91
CA LEU A 158 -1.91 16.77 -2.21
C LEU A 158 -1.58 17.38 -0.84
N LYS A 159 -1.60 16.58 0.22
CA LYS A 159 -1.24 17.01 1.57
C LYS A 159 0.27 16.88 1.75
N ALA A 160 0.86 17.72 2.61
CA ALA A 160 2.29 17.67 2.89
C ALA A 160 2.78 16.29 3.37
N CYS A 161 1.97 15.54 4.13
CA CYS A 161 2.32 14.17 4.54
C CYS A 161 2.29 13.17 3.38
N GLU A 162 1.44 13.38 2.37
CA GLU A 162 1.38 12.54 1.18
C GLU A 162 2.57 12.86 0.25
N GLU A 163 2.94 14.13 0.11
CA GLU A 163 4.15 14.56 -0.62
C GLU A 163 5.40 13.92 -0.02
N LEU A 164 5.61 14.10 1.28
CA LEU A 164 6.75 13.53 1.99
C LEU A 164 6.81 11.99 1.88
N ALA A 165 5.66 11.31 2.02
CA ALA A 165 5.61 9.86 1.87
C ALA A 165 6.02 9.40 0.47
N LEU A 166 5.59 10.11 -0.58
CA LEU A 166 5.96 9.78 -1.97
C LEU A 166 7.45 10.04 -2.22
N ASP A 167 7.98 11.16 -1.74
CA ASP A 167 9.39 11.53 -1.91
C ASP A 167 10.34 10.57 -1.19
N GLU A 168 9.96 10.08 0.00
CA GLU A 168 10.77 9.11 0.74
C GLU A 168 10.65 7.68 0.20
N LEU A 169 9.48 7.28 -0.31
CA LEU A 169 9.29 5.95 -0.92
C LEU A 169 9.89 5.86 -2.33
N TYR A 170 9.84 6.96 -3.08
CA TYR A 170 10.36 7.03 -4.45
C TYR A 170 10.96 8.41 -4.71
N PRO A 171 12.22 8.64 -4.28
CA PRO A 171 12.90 9.89 -4.52
C PRO A 171 12.95 10.13 -6.02
N LEU A 172 12.44 11.28 -6.47
CA LEU A 172 12.71 11.72 -7.83
C LEU A 172 14.23 11.85 -7.94
N GLU A 173 14.82 11.23 -8.97
CA GLU A 173 16.24 11.48 -9.25
C GLU A 173 16.43 13.00 -9.35
N PRO A 174 17.42 13.58 -8.65
CA PRO A 174 17.73 14.98 -8.81
C PRO A 174 17.99 15.19 -10.30
N GLU A 175 17.27 16.13 -10.93
CA GLU A 175 17.58 16.52 -12.30
C GLU A 175 19.05 16.92 -12.31
N VAL A 176 19.89 16.04 -12.86
CA VAL A 176 21.29 16.34 -13.10
C VAL A 176 21.22 17.48 -14.12
N SER A 177 21.40 18.71 -13.66
CA SER A 177 21.58 19.81 -14.58
C SER A 177 22.81 19.45 -15.40
N ASP A 178 22.63 19.13 -16.69
CA ASP A 178 23.69 19.00 -17.69
C ASP A 178 24.33 20.40 -17.91
N GLN A 179 24.90 20.96 -16.86
CA GLN A 179 25.76 22.13 -16.86
C GLN A 179 27.06 21.70 -16.19
N GLU A 180 27.92 21.05 -16.98
CA GLU A 180 29.38 21.23 -16.99
C GLU A 180 30.02 20.04 -17.71
N MET A 181 30.03 20.10 -19.05
CA MET A 181 31.15 19.52 -19.79
C MET A 181 31.42 20.33 -21.05
N ASP A 182 31.77 21.60 -20.86
CA ASP A 182 32.57 22.33 -21.84
C ASP A 182 34.00 22.42 -21.31
N CYS A 183 34.73 21.32 -21.47
CA CYS A 183 36.17 21.22 -21.20
C CYS A 183 36.79 20.22 -22.18
N ARG A 184 36.96 20.64 -23.43
CA ARG A 184 38.20 20.61 -24.23
C ARG A 184 37.94 20.62 -25.74
#